data_AF-A0A3C1MXW7-F1
#
_entry.id   AF-A0A3C1MXW7-F1
#
_cell.length_a   1.000
_cell.length_b   1.000
_cell.length_c   1.000
_cell.angle_alpha   90.00
_cell.angle_beta   90.00
_cell.angle_gamma   90.00
#
_symmetry.space_group_name_H-M   'P 1'
#
loop_
_entity.id
_entity.type
_entity.pdbx_description
1 polymer ?
#
loop_
_entity_poly.entity_id
_entity_poly.type
_entity_poly.pdbx_seq_one_letter_code
_entity_poly.pdbx_strand_id
1 'polypeptide(L)'
;MPTNAPNVVYAIDFDSLERQGDVVRFRDKLTYRVPDRTDSASGRLIKEKHMRRVMQCDRHMQGLLSGALYSDDGHMIEQVSFNAEQLVMSAIPAGSLAEFELNLVCSQPAKATPSANSAQP
;
A
#
# COMPACT_ATOMS: atom_id res chain seq x y z
N MET A 1 10.02 -1.63 -7.90
CA MET A 1 10.13 -3.11 -7.87
C MET A 1 9.73 -3.67 -9.21
N PRO A 2 10.19 -4.89 -9.57
CA PRO A 2 9.74 -5.54 -10.79
C PRO A 2 8.23 -5.79 -10.71
N THR A 3 7.51 -5.26 -11.68
CA THR A 3 6.11 -5.61 -11.95
C THR A 3 6.12 -6.47 -13.21
N ASN A 4 5.16 -7.38 -13.34
CA ASN A 4 4.93 -8.10 -14.59
C ASN A 4 4.24 -7.23 -15.67
N ALA A 5 3.99 -5.95 -15.37
CA ALA A 5 3.34 -4.98 -16.24
C ALA A 5 4.34 -3.87 -16.62
N PRO A 6 4.88 -3.85 -17.86
CA PRO A 6 5.95 -2.93 -18.25
C PRO A 6 5.55 -1.44 -18.17
N ASN A 7 4.24 -1.16 -18.22
CA ASN A 7 3.66 0.18 -18.10
C ASN A 7 3.45 0.62 -16.63
N VAL A 8 3.82 -0.19 -15.65
CA VAL A 8 3.54 0.08 -14.23
C VAL A 8 4.84 0.19 -13.45
N VAL A 9 4.99 1.31 -12.75
CA VAL A 9 6.02 1.48 -11.71
C VAL A 9 5.35 1.25 -10.37
N TYR A 10 5.91 0.31 -9.59
CA TYR A 10 5.47 0.04 -8.22
C TYR A 10 6.55 0.44 -7.22
N ALA A 11 6.11 1.14 -6.16
CA ALA A 11 6.96 1.60 -5.06
C ALA A 11 6.27 1.36 -3.70
N ILE A 12 7.04 0.90 -2.71
CA ILE A 12 6.66 0.92 -1.30
C ILE A 12 7.33 2.12 -0.65
N ASP A 13 6.56 2.86 0.14
CA ASP A 13 7.08 3.87 1.05
C ASP A 13 7.56 3.18 2.33
N PHE A 14 8.83 2.79 2.35
CA PHE A 14 9.45 2.17 3.53
C PHE A 14 9.44 3.11 4.74
N ASP A 15 9.32 4.42 4.53
CA ASP A 15 9.26 5.35 5.62
C ASP A 15 7.95 5.30 6.40
N SER A 16 6.89 4.82 5.75
CA SER A 16 5.56 4.61 6.32
C SER A 16 5.35 3.28 7.04
N LEU A 17 6.38 2.44 7.16
CA LEU A 17 6.27 1.14 7.81
C LEU A 17 5.95 1.27 9.30
N GLU A 18 4.79 0.75 9.70
CA GLU A 18 4.32 0.65 11.07
C GLU A 18 4.19 -0.84 11.43
N ARG A 19 4.88 -1.29 12.49
CA ARG A 19 4.83 -2.69 12.93
C ARG A 19 4.21 -2.81 14.31
N GLN A 20 3.33 -3.81 14.47
CA GLN A 20 2.72 -4.18 15.74
C GLN A 20 2.65 -5.71 15.82
N GLY A 21 3.64 -6.33 16.48
CA GLY A 21 3.83 -7.79 16.43
C GLY A 21 4.08 -8.25 14.99
N ASP A 22 3.33 -9.26 14.55
CA ASP A 22 3.40 -9.83 13.19
C ASP A 22 2.59 -9.04 12.15
N VAL A 23 1.93 -7.96 12.57
CA VAL A 23 1.17 -7.09 11.69
C VAL A 23 2.05 -5.93 11.22
N VAL A 24 2.15 -5.75 9.91
CA VAL A 24 2.84 -4.63 9.27
C VAL A 24 1.86 -3.82 8.46
N ARG A 25 1.86 -2.49 8.65
CA ARG A 25 1.09 -1.53 7.86
C ARG A 25 2.05 -0.63 7.11
N PHE A 26 1.72 -0.28 5.88
CA PHE A 26 2.59 0.53 5.02
C PHE A 26 1.79 1.18 3.90
N ARG A 27 2.42 2.15 3.23
CA ARG A 27 1.91 2.77 2.01
C ARG A 27 2.68 2.27 0.80
N ASP A 28 1.96 2.12 -0.29
CA ASP A 28 2.51 1.80 -1.59
C ASP A 28 1.83 2.63 -2.68
N LYS A 29 2.52 2.71 -3.81
CA LYS A 29 2.09 3.48 -4.97
C LYS A 29 2.30 2.68 -6.26
N LEU A 30 1.25 2.62 -7.07
CA LEU A 30 1.35 2.28 -8.48
C LEU A 30 1.27 3.56 -9.32
N THR A 31 2.16 3.68 -10.30
CA THR A 31 2.14 4.75 -11.31
C THR A 31 2.13 4.12 -12.70
N TYR A 32 1.14 4.46 -13.53
CA TYR A 32 1.08 4.08 -14.93
C TYR A 32 1.95 5.04 -15.76
N ARG A 33 2.95 4.54 -16.50
CA ARG A 33 3.84 5.41 -17.31
C ARG A 33 3.04 6.12 -18.40
N VAL A 34 2.19 5.37 -19.10
CA VAL A 34 1.24 5.82 -20.11
C VAL A 34 -0.16 5.40 -19.64
N PRO A 35 -0.96 6.28 -19.03
CA PRO A 35 -2.33 5.96 -18.64
C PRO A 35 -3.17 5.50 -19.83
N ASP A 36 -3.74 4.31 -19.74
CA ASP A 36 -4.55 3.69 -20.79
C ASP A 36 -5.94 3.27 -20.30
N ARG A 37 -6.22 3.47 -19.01
CA ARG A 37 -7.51 3.18 -18.39
C ARG A 37 -8.22 4.47 -17.99
N THR A 38 -9.42 4.64 -18.50
CA THR A 38 -10.33 5.72 -18.11
C THR A 38 -11.24 5.23 -16.99
N ASP A 39 -11.36 6.03 -15.94
CA ASP A 39 -12.40 5.85 -14.94
C ASP A 39 -13.76 6.26 -15.53
N SER A 40 -14.74 5.37 -15.50
CA SER A 40 -16.03 5.59 -16.15
C SER A 40 -16.89 6.66 -15.47
N ALA A 41 -16.71 6.88 -14.17
CA ALA A 41 -17.51 7.86 -13.42
C ALA A 41 -17.03 9.30 -13.66
N SER A 42 -15.72 9.52 -13.70
CA SER A 42 -15.10 10.83 -13.89
C SER A 42 -14.74 11.15 -15.35
N GLY A 43 -14.63 10.13 -16.21
CA GLY A 43 -14.11 10.28 -17.57
C GLY A 43 -12.61 10.55 -17.65
N ARG A 44 -11.88 10.43 -16.52
CA ARG A 44 -10.46 10.77 -16.40
C ARG A 44 -9.57 9.55 -16.57
N LEU A 45 -8.38 9.74 -17.14
CA LEU A 45 -7.36 8.69 -17.22
C LEU A 45 -6.75 8.44 -15.85
N ILE A 46 -6.65 7.19 -15.43
CA ILE A 46 -6.07 6.80 -14.14
C ILE A 46 -4.55 6.75 -14.27
N LYS A 47 -3.84 7.62 -13.55
CA LYS A 47 -2.37 7.71 -13.55
C LYS A 47 -1.72 7.06 -12.35
N GLU A 48 -2.30 7.26 -11.17
CA GLU A 48 -1.72 6.75 -9.92
C GLU A 48 -2.75 6.05 -9.06
N LYS A 49 -2.28 5.06 -8.30
CA LYS A 49 -2.99 4.43 -7.20
C LYS A 49 -2.13 4.51 -5.96
N HIS A 50 -2.65 5.11 -4.91
CA HIS A 50 -1.99 5.21 -3.61
C HIS A 50 -2.77 4.33 -2.65
N MET A 51 -2.12 3.38 -1.98
CA MET A 51 -2.81 2.49 -1.06
C MET A 51 -2.10 2.45 0.29
N ARG A 52 -2.88 2.18 1.34
CA ARG A 52 -2.39 1.81 2.66
C ARG A 52 -2.76 0.36 2.89
N ARG A 53 -1.76 -0.49 3.00
CA ARG A 53 -1.89 -1.94 3.16
C ARG A 53 -1.65 -2.36 4.59
N VAL A 54 -2.13 -3.56 4.89
CA VAL A 54 -1.80 -4.31 6.10
C VAL A 54 -1.46 -5.75 5.71
N MET A 55 -0.42 -6.30 6.33
CA MET A 55 0.00 -7.69 6.14
C MET A 55 0.21 -8.36 7.50
N GLN A 56 -0.18 -9.63 7.60
CA GLN A 56 0.14 -10.53 8.71
C GLN A 56 1.27 -11.46 8.24
N CYS A 57 2.48 -11.23 8.75
CA CYS A 57 3.71 -11.86 8.27
C CYS A 57 3.73 -13.37 8.52
N ASP A 58 3.22 -13.81 9.66
CA ASP A 58 3.16 -15.22 10.08
C ASP A 58 2.12 -16.04 9.30
N ARG A 59 0.99 -15.40 8.96
CA ARG A 59 -0.17 -16.04 8.33
C ARG A 59 -0.23 -15.85 6.81
N HIS A 60 0.70 -15.10 6.23
CA HIS A 60 0.70 -14.74 4.81
C HIS A 60 -0.65 -14.16 4.33
N MET A 61 -1.19 -13.23 5.12
CA MET A 61 -2.46 -12.55 4.80
C MET A 61 -2.21 -11.09 4.48
N GLN A 62 -2.99 -10.53 3.56
CA GLN A 62 -3.00 -9.11 3.23
C GLN A 62 -4.40 -8.51 3.31
N GLY A 63 -4.47 -7.21 3.56
CA GLY A 63 -5.68 -6.41 3.51
C GLY A 63 -5.40 -4.98 3.05
N LEU A 64 -6.47 -4.28 2.69
CA LEU A 64 -6.46 -2.87 2.28
C LEU A 64 -7.11 -2.03 3.36
N LEU A 65 -6.36 -1.06 3.91
CA LEU A 65 -6.89 -0.09 4.88
C LEU A 65 -7.48 1.13 4.18
N SER A 66 -6.83 1.62 3.12
CA SER A 66 -7.34 2.72 2.32
C SER A 66 -6.73 2.71 0.92
N GLY A 67 -7.41 3.34 -0.04
CA GLY A 67 -6.92 3.50 -1.40
C GLY A 67 -7.41 4.82 -1.99
N ALA A 68 -6.59 5.44 -2.84
CA ALA A 68 -6.95 6.62 -3.60
C ALA A 68 -6.46 6.49 -5.05
N LEU A 69 -7.30 6.92 -5.98
CA LEU A 69 -7.01 6.98 -7.41
C LEU A 69 -6.81 8.43 -7.82
N TYR A 70 -5.77 8.69 -8.61
CA TYR A 70 -5.48 10.02 -9.15
C TYR A 70 -5.39 9.97 -10.66
N SER A 71 -5.90 11.03 -11.29
CA SER A 71 -5.83 11.22 -12.74
C SER A 71 -4.46 11.68 -13.20
N ASP A 72 -4.28 11.69 -14.52
CA ASP A 72 -3.08 12.17 -15.21
C ASP A 72 -2.78 13.66 -15.01
N ASP A 73 -3.81 14.47 -14.79
CA ASP A 73 -3.70 15.87 -14.37
C ASP A 73 -3.64 16.08 -12.84
N GLY A 74 -3.53 14.98 -12.08
CA GLY A 74 -3.31 15.01 -10.63
C GLY A 74 -4.55 15.20 -9.77
N HIS A 75 -5.75 15.24 -10.36
CA HIS A 75 -7.00 15.27 -9.59
C HIS A 75 -7.30 13.91 -8.94
N MET A 76 -7.80 13.94 -7.70
CA MET A 76 -8.32 12.73 -7.07
C MET A 76 -9.61 12.31 -7.77
N ILE A 77 -9.66 11.06 -8.21
CA ILE A 77 -10.84 10.45 -8.84
C ILE A 77 -11.74 9.84 -7.76
N GLU A 78 -11.14 9.01 -6.91
CA GLU A 78 -11.86 8.25 -5.87
C GLU A 78 -10.94 8.03 -4.68
N GLN A 79 -11.54 7.95 -3.49
CA GLN A 79 -10.88 7.47 -2.29
C GLN A 79 -11.81 6.54 -1.51
N VAL A 80 -11.24 5.45 -1.00
CA VAL A 80 -11.88 4.51 -0.09
C VAL A 80 -11.05 4.37 1.19
N SER A 81 -11.73 4.18 2.32
CA SER A 81 -11.11 3.90 3.60
C SER A 81 -11.93 2.87 4.34
N PHE A 82 -11.27 1.87 4.90
CA PHE A 82 -11.88 0.77 5.64
C PHE A 82 -11.49 0.88 7.11
N ASN A 83 -12.48 0.75 7.99
CA ASN A 83 -12.21 0.61 9.42
C ASN A 83 -11.78 -0.85 9.73
N ALA A 84 -11.41 -1.10 10.99
CA ALA A 84 -10.93 -2.43 11.40
C ALA A 84 -11.99 -3.54 11.22
N GLU A 85 -13.27 -3.22 11.34
CA GLU A 85 -14.39 -4.16 11.20
C GLU A 85 -14.67 -4.50 9.73
N GLN A 86 -14.36 -3.58 8.82
CA GLN A 86 -14.50 -3.74 7.36
C GLN A 86 -13.26 -4.32 6.70
N LEU A 87 -12.16 -4.44 7.44
CA LEU A 87 -10.91 -4.94 6.91
C LEU A 87 -11.03 -6.44 6.58
N VAL A 88 -11.20 -6.74 5.30
CA VAL A 88 -11.17 -8.11 4.80
C VAL A 88 -9.72 -8.52 4.55
N MET A 89 -9.24 -9.47 5.34
CA MET A 89 -7.94 -10.12 5.11
C MET A 89 -8.09 -11.27 4.13
N SER A 90 -7.18 -11.36 3.17
CA SER A 90 -7.14 -12.42 2.15
C SER A 90 -5.77 -13.08 2.15
N ALA A 91 -5.73 -14.38 1.82
CA ALA A 91 -4.48 -15.10 1.66
C ALA A 91 -3.68 -14.51 0.49
N ILE A 92 -2.36 -14.40 0.67
CA ILE A 92 -1.44 -13.97 -0.38
C ILE A 92 -1.12 -15.15 -1.28
N PRO A 93 -1.43 -15.09 -2.58
CA PRO A 93 -1.06 -16.16 -3.51
C PRO A 93 0.46 -16.23 -3.70
N ALA A 94 1.00 -17.45 -3.75
CA ALA A 94 2.41 -17.68 -4.05
C ALA A 94 2.78 -17.16 -5.45
N GLY A 95 3.99 -16.61 -5.59
CA GLY A 95 4.50 -16.00 -6.81
C GLY A 95 3.84 -14.66 -7.18
N SER A 96 2.95 -14.12 -6.33
CA SER A 96 2.30 -12.83 -6.59
C SER A 96 3.17 -11.64 -6.19
N LEU A 97 2.85 -10.46 -6.73
CA LEU A 97 3.47 -9.21 -6.28
C LEU A 97 3.31 -9.02 -4.76
N ALA A 98 2.15 -9.38 -4.19
CA ALA A 98 1.88 -9.28 -2.77
C ALA A 98 2.76 -10.20 -1.91
N GLU A 99 3.20 -11.35 -2.43
CA GLU A 99 4.18 -12.20 -1.74
C GLU A 99 5.55 -11.54 -1.71
N PHE A 100 5.96 -10.92 -2.82
CA PHE A 100 7.21 -10.16 -2.88
C PHE A 100 7.17 -8.95 -1.93
N GLU A 101 6.06 -8.21 -1.91
CA GLU A 101 5.80 -7.13 -0.94
C GLU A 101 5.92 -7.64 0.50
N LEU A 102 5.26 -8.76 0.83
CA LEU A 102 5.32 -9.38 2.16
C LEU A 102 6.76 -9.69 2.58
N ASN A 103 7.53 -10.35 1.71
CA ASN A 103 8.93 -10.69 2.01
C ASN A 103 9.78 -9.44 2.27
N LEU A 104 9.53 -8.35 1.53
CA LEU A 104 10.22 -7.09 1.73
C LEU A 104 9.83 -6.42 3.04
N VAL A 105 8.54 -6.21 3.30
CA VAL A 105 8.09 -5.44 4.47
C VAL A 105 8.24 -6.22 5.76
N CYS A 106 8.05 -7.54 5.72
CA CYS A 106 8.18 -8.41 6.90
C CYS A 106 9.63 -8.63 7.32
N SER A 107 10.61 -8.47 6.43
CA SER A 107 12.03 -8.52 6.77
C SER A 107 12.61 -7.19 7.28
N GLN A 108 11.89 -6.06 7.13
CA GLN A 108 12.35 -4.79 7.67
C GLN A 108 12.20 -4.74 9.20
N PRO A 109 13.21 -4.22 9.93
CA PRO A 109 13.10 -4.01 11.37
C PRO A 109 11.99 -2.99 11.67
N ALA A 110 11.37 -3.11 12.85
CA ALA A 110 10.45 -2.09 13.32
C ALA A 110 11.19 -0.74 13.38
N LYS A 111 10.63 0.31 12.76
CA LYS A 111 11.12 1.67 13.03
C LYS A 111 10.98 1.92 14.53
N ALA A 112 12.07 2.36 15.16
CA ALA A 112 12.01 2.82 16.54
C ALA A 112 10.99 3.96 16.61
N THR A 113 9.86 3.73 17.27
CA THR A 113 8.94 4.82 17.61
C THR A 113 9.77 5.83 18.40
N PRO A 114 9.86 7.11 18.00
CA PRO A 114 10.47 8.10 18.85
C PRO A 114 9.69 8.10 20.17
N SER A 115 10.35 7.62 21.22
CA SER A 115 9.78 7.55 22.55
C SER A 115 9.45 8.97 22.97
N ALA A 116 8.17 9.30 23.04
CA ALA A 116 7.69 10.53 23.65
C ALA A 116 7.92 10.44 25.16
N ASN A 117 9.18 10.58 25.59
CA ASN A 117 9.53 10.73 26.99
C ASN A 117 10.88 11.42 27.13
N SER A 118 10.91 12.72 26.85
CA SER A 118 11.99 13.63 27.22
C SER A 118 11.49 15.07 27.22
N ALA A 119 10.58 15.39 28.14
CA ALA A 119 10.33 16.78 28.54
C ALA A 119 9.78 16.82 29.98
N GLN A 120 10.67 16.63 30.95
CA GLN A 120 10.70 17.32 32.25
C GLN A 120 11.97 16.83 32.97
N PRO A 121 12.69 17.70 33.72
CA PRO A 121 12.19 18.81 34.53
C PRO A 121 12.43 20.21 33.95
#